data_AF-A0AAU7J9W8-F1
#
_entry.id   AF-A0AAU7J9W8-F1
#
_cell.length_a   1.000
_cell.length_b   1.000
_cell.length_c   1.000
_cell.angle_alpha   90.00
_cell.angle_beta   90.00
_cell.angle_gamma   90.00
#
_symmetry.space_group_name_H-M   'P 1'
#
loop_
_entity.id
_entity.type
_entity.pdbx_description
1 polymer ?
#
loop_
_entity_poly.entity_id
_entity_poly.type
_entity_poly.pdbx_seq_one_letter_code
_entity_poly.pdbx_strand_id
1 'polypeptide(L)'
;MVSLSDILKNFAISPAAEQALGGIEARFQEKTLQEPAALCLAWGRIRPKGALPDEGLLIGAYTSAQLKQIPQDAIGVFGNRKLVFFITEKHFDHFAGKMLDWSQDKGLFLRPADR
;
A
#
# COMPACT_ATOMS: atom_id res chain seq x y z
N MET A 1 8.04 -20.86 0.82
CA MET A 1 6.84 -20.21 0.25
C MET A 1 6.61 -18.96 1.07
N VAL A 2 6.52 -17.79 0.44
CA VAL A 2 6.24 -16.54 1.16
C VAL A 2 4.79 -16.55 1.60
N SER A 3 4.52 -16.03 2.80
CA SER A 3 3.17 -15.84 3.34
C SER A 3 2.86 -14.37 3.56
N LEU A 4 1.58 -14.04 3.74
CA LEU A 4 1.16 -12.70 4.16
C LEU A 4 1.78 -12.31 5.50
N SER A 5 1.93 -13.26 6.43
CA SER A 5 2.62 -13.02 7.71
C SER A 5 4.08 -12.62 7.51
N ASP A 6 4.78 -13.21 6.54
CA ASP A 6 6.17 -12.84 6.23
C ASP A 6 6.27 -11.42 5.69
N ILE A 7 5.31 -11.02 4.86
CA ILE A 7 5.22 -9.64 4.36
C ILE A 7 5.00 -8.69 5.54
N LEU A 8 3.98 -8.93 6.37
CA LEU A 8 3.66 -8.06 7.50
C LEU A 8 4.82 -7.87 8.48
N LYS A 9 5.66 -8.90 8.67
CA LYS A 9 6.83 -8.84 9.57
C LYS A 9 8.05 -8.13 8.97
N ASN A 10 8.23 -8.21 7.66
CA ASN A 10 9.46 -7.75 6.99
C ASN A 10 9.24 -6.53 6.11
N PHE A 11 8.01 -6.04 5.98
CA PHE A 11 7.69 -4.85 5.24
C PHE A 11 8.02 -3.59 6.07
N ALA A 12 8.58 -2.59 5.41
CA ALA A 12 8.89 -1.31 6.03
C ALA A 12 8.35 -0.15 5.18
N ILE A 13 8.20 1.02 5.80
CA ILE A 13 7.86 2.26 5.12
C ILE A 13 9.02 3.23 5.36
N SER A 14 9.56 3.82 4.30
CA SER A 14 10.61 4.83 4.42
C SER A 14 10.01 6.15 4.96
N PRO A 15 10.81 7.03 5.57
CA PRO A 15 10.34 8.37 5.96
C PRO A 15 9.75 9.19 4.79
N ALA A 16 10.32 9.04 3.59
CA ALA A 16 9.81 9.73 2.40
C ALA A 16 8.44 9.18 1.97
N ALA A 17 8.26 7.85 2.03
CA ALA A 17 6.97 7.24 1.79
C ALA A 17 5.93 7.64 2.83
N GLU A 18 6.29 7.72 4.13
CA GLU A 18 5.36 8.17 5.17
C GLU A 18 4.79 9.57 4.89
N GLN A 19 5.63 10.49 4.40
CA GLN A 19 5.20 11.82 4.00
C GLN A 19 4.28 11.77 2.77
N ALA A 20 4.65 10.99 1.75
CA ALA A 20 3.85 10.85 0.53
C ALA A 20 2.46 10.21 0.81
N LEU A 21 2.40 9.22 1.71
CA LEU A 21 1.15 8.60 2.16
C LEU A 21 0.25 9.60 2.86
N GLY A 22 0.79 10.50 3.68
CA GLY A 22 0.04 11.61 4.27
C GLY A 22 -0.66 12.50 3.23
N GLY A 23 -0.01 12.73 2.08
CA GLY A 23 -0.61 13.45 0.96
C GLY A 23 -1.77 12.69 0.29
N ILE A 24 -1.70 11.35 0.26
CA ILE A 24 -2.80 10.50 -0.24
C ILE A 24 -3.98 10.54 0.72
N GLU A 25 -3.71 10.44 2.02
CA GLU A 25 -4.71 10.51 3.08
C GLU A 25 -5.47 11.85 3.05
N ALA A 26 -4.75 12.96 2.95
CA ALA A 26 -5.33 14.29 2.84
C ALA A 26 -6.24 14.42 1.61
N ARG A 27 -5.77 13.97 0.43
CA ARG A 27 -6.58 13.98 -0.81
C ARG A 27 -7.82 13.10 -0.71
N PHE A 28 -7.73 11.98 -0.01
CA PHE A 28 -8.87 11.12 0.23
C PHE A 28 -9.90 11.82 1.13
N GLN A 29 -9.44 12.45 2.21
CA GLN A 29 -10.29 13.22 3.11
C GLN A 29 -10.97 14.40 2.41
N GLU A 30 -10.25 15.14 1.57
CA GLU A 30 -10.83 16.22 0.77
C GLU A 30 -11.97 15.74 -0.13
N LYS A 31 -11.82 14.56 -0.74
CA LYS A 31 -12.82 13.99 -1.67
C LYS A 31 -14.02 13.36 -0.98
N THR A 32 -13.81 12.75 0.19
CA THR A 32 -14.82 11.94 0.86
C THR A 32 -15.41 12.61 2.10
N LEU A 33 -14.80 13.71 2.56
CA LEU A 33 -15.06 14.38 3.83
C LEU A 33 -14.90 13.45 5.05
N GLN A 34 -14.12 12.38 4.91
CA GLN A 34 -13.87 11.37 5.94
C GLN A 34 -12.38 11.14 6.11
N GLU A 35 -11.92 11.01 7.35
CA GLU A 35 -10.56 10.56 7.62
C GLU A 35 -10.39 9.10 7.15
N PRO A 36 -9.28 8.77 6.48
CA PRO A 36 -8.98 7.40 6.09
C PRO A 36 -8.68 6.56 7.34
N ALA A 37 -9.31 5.39 7.43
CA ALA A 37 -9.10 4.45 8.53
C ALA A 37 -7.91 3.52 8.29
N ALA A 38 -7.55 3.30 7.03
CA ALA A 38 -6.39 2.54 6.59
C ALA A 38 -6.04 2.90 5.14
N LEU A 39 -4.80 2.69 4.76
CA LEU A 39 -4.38 2.67 3.36
C LEU A 39 -4.35 1.25 2.83
N CYS A 40 -4.58 1.06 1.55
CA CYS A 40 -4.53 -0.22 0.88
C CYS A 40 -3.33 -0.27 -0.05
N LEU A 41 -2.51 -1.31 0.06
CA LEU A 41 -1.46 -1.64 -0.89
C LEU A 41 -1.93 -2.84 -1.72
N ALA A 42 -1.90 -2.71 -3.03
CA ALA A 42 -2.24 -3.78 -3.97
C ALA A 42 -1.22 -3.84 -5.10
N TRP A 43 -1.19 -4.97 -5.80
CA TRP A 43 -0.44 -5.12 -7.04
C TRP A 43 -1.39 -5.47 -8.15
N GLY A 44 -1.36 -4.71 -9.24
CA GLY A 44 -2.33 -4.87 -10.30
C GLY A 44 -1.89 -4.24 -11.61
N ARG A 45 -2.71 -4.49 -12.64
CA ARG A 45 -2.54 -3.91 -13.96
C ARG A 45 -3.48 -2.73 -14.14
N ILE A 46 -2.94 -1.56 -14.41
CA ILE A 46 -3.72 -0.41 -14.87
C ILE A 46 -3.68 -0.42 -16.39
N ARG A 47 -4.84 -0.27 -17.02
CA ARG A 47 -4.93 0.01 -18.46
C ARG A 47 -5.59 1.37 -18.66
N PRO A 48 -4.83 2.47 -18.62
CA PRO A 48 -5.36 3.78 -18.94
C PRO A 48 -5.88 3.79 -20.39
N LYS A 49 -6.96 4.56 -20.63
CA LYS A 49 -7.53 4.68 -21.98
C LYS A 49 -6.47 5.26 -22.93
N GLY A 50 -6.09 4.48 -23.94
CA GLY A 50 -5.10 4.89 -24.95
C GLY A 50 -3.64 4.63 -24.58
N ALA A 51 -3.36 3.95 -23.46
CA ALA A 51 -2.01 3.55 -23.07
C ALA A 51 -1.85 2.02 -23.06
N LEU A 52 -0.60 1.56 -23.15
CA LEU A 52 -0.28 0.17 -22.88
C LEU A 52 -0.61 -0.15 -21.41
N PRO A 53 -1.03 -1.39 -21.10
CA PRO A 53 -1.22 -1.79 -19.72
C PRO A 53 0.11 -1.71 -18.97
N ASP A 54 0.08 -1.14 -17.78
CA ASP A 54 1.20 -1.09 -16.86
C ASP A 54 0.87 -1.91 -15.61
N GLU A 55 1.85 -2.63 -15.09
CA GLU A 55 1.72 -3.49 -13.91
C GLU A 55 2.55 -2.93 -12.77
N GLY A 56 1.93 -2.69 -11.62
CA GLY A 56 2.66 -2.10 -10.51
C GLY A 56 1.87 -1.96 -9.22
N LEU A 57 2.49 -1.23 -8.30
CA LEU A 57 1.94 -0.89 -7.00
C LEU A 57 0.74 0.04 -7.17
N LEU A 58 -0.35 -0.31 -6.52
CA LEU A 58 -1.56 0.50 -6.39
C LEU A 58 -1.77 0.87 -4.94
N ILE A 59 -2.15 2.13 -4.71
CA ILE A 59 -2.43 2.65 -3.38
C ILE A 59 -3.82 3.25 -3.35
N GLY A 60 -4.61 2.82 -2.37
CA GLY A 60 -5.93 3.36 -2.09
C GLY A 60 -6.09 3.66 -0.61
N ALA A 61 -7.27 4.12 -0.24
CA ALA A 61 -7.64 4.35 1.15
C ALA A 61 -9.04 3.80 1.42
N TYR A 62 -9.24 3.34 2.65
CA TYR A 62 -10.50 2.83 3.15
C TYR A 62 -11.07 3.76 4.21
N THR A 63 -12.39 3.99 4.15
CA THR A 63 -13.13 4.54 5.29
C THR A 63 -13.27 3.50 6.39
N SER A 64 -13.63 3.94 7.60
CA SER A 64 -13.94 3.04 8.72
C SER A 64 -15.05 2.03 8.40
N ALA A 65 -16.02 2.39 7.55
CA ALA A 65 -17.09 1.50 7.15
C ALA A 65 -16.61 0.38 6.20
N GLN A 66 -15.69 0.71 5.28
CA GLN A 66 -15.11 -0.26 4.36
C GLN A 66 -14.13 -1.19 5.10
N LEU A 67 -13.32 -0.65 6.01
CA LEU A 67 -12.32 -1.42 6.75
C LEU A 67 -12.95 -2.54 7.61
N LYS A 68 -14.17 -2.36 8.09
CA LYS A 68 -14.93 -3.40 8.85
C LYS A 68 -15.19 -4.67 8.03
N GLN A 69 -15.12 -4.59 6.71
CA GLN A 69 -15.34 -5.72 5.81
C GLN A 69 -14.05 -6.46 5.46
N ILE A 70 -12.89 -5.95 5.92
CA ILE A 70 -11.58 -6.52 5.61
C ILE A 70 -11.17 -7.53 6.70
N PRO A 71 -10.72 -8.73 6.33
CA PRO A 71 -10.14 -9.70 7.26
C PRO A 71 -8.98 -9.09 8.06
N GLN A 72 -8.94 -9.32 9.38
CA GLN A 72 -7.96 -8.68 10.26
C GLN A 72 -6.53 -9.13 9.99
N ASP A 73 -6.34 -10.35 9.48
CA ASP A 73 -5.06 -10.92 9.07
C ASP A 73 -4.47 -10.26 7.80
N ALA A 74 -5.28 -9.49 7.06
CA ALA A 74 -4.82 -8.65 5.95
C ALA A 74 -4.35 -7.25 6.37
N ILE A 75 -4.47 -6.92 7.67
CA ILE A 75 -4.17 -5.59 8.20
C ILE A 75 -2.87 -5.64 9.01
N GLY A 76 -1.89 -4.83 8.62
CA GLY A 76 -0.71 -4.55 9.45
C GLY A 76 -0.72 -3.13 9.99
N VAL A 77 -0.05 -2.93 11.12
CA VAL A 77 0.16 -1.61 11.74
C VAL A 77 1.63 -1.23 11.57
N PHE A 78 1.88 -0.12 10.88
CA PHE A 78 3.22 0.38 10.56
C PHE A 78 3.30 1.83 11.05
N GLY A 79 4.04 2.05 12.14
CA GLY A 79 4.04 3.33 12.82
C GLY A 79 2.63 3.70 13.32
N ASN A 80 2.13 4.87 12.88
CA ASN A 80 0.78 5.35 13.20
C ASN A 80 -0.27 4.97 12.14
N ARG A 81 0.09 4.19 11.12
CA ARG A 81 -0.80 3.85 10.01
C ARG A 81 -1.21 2.39 10.02
N LYS A 82 -2.44 2.16 9.57
CA LYS A 82 -2.93 0.82 9.23
C LYS A 82 -2.79 0.63 7.72
N LEU A 83 -2.13 -0.45 7.32
CA LEU A 83 -2.03 -0.87 5.94
C LEU A 83 -2.79 -2.17 5.72
N VAL A 84 -3.66 -2.17 4.72
CA VAL A 84 -4.32 -3.36 4.19
C VAL A 84 -3.50 -3.88 3.01
N PHE A 85 -3.07 -5.13 3.06
CA PHE A 85 -2.39 -5.79 1.95
C PHE A 85 -3.40 -6.56 1.11
N PHE A 86 -3.94 -5.91 0.08
CA PHE A 86 -4.86 -6.53 -0.87
C PHE A 86 -4.08 -7.15 -2.03
N ILE A 87 -3.43 -8.28 -1.74
CA ILE A 87 -2.51 -8.96 -2.64
C ILE A 87 -2.84 -10.44 -2.73
N THR A 88 -2.70 -11.01 -3.92
CA THR A 88 -2.83 -12.47 -4.12
C THR A 88 -1.48 -13.15 -3.92
N GLU A 89 -1.48 -14.43 -3.54
CA GLU A 89 -0.25 -15.19 -3.24
C GLU A 89 0.82 -15.09 -4.33
N LYS A 90 0.41 -15.07 -5.60
CA LYS A 90 1.32 -14.93 -6.76
C LYS A 90 2.12 -13.62 -6.78
N HIS A 91 1.71 -12.61 -6.01
CA HIS A 91 2.39 -11.32 -5.91
C HIS A 91 3.07 -11.10 -4.56
N PHE A 92 3.07 -12.09 -3.67
CA PHE A 92 3.67 -11.93 -2.34
C PHE A 92 5.16 -11.56 -2.40
N ASP A 93 5.89 -12.11 -3.37
CA ASP A 93 7.31 -11.82 -3.61
C ASP A 93 7.58 -10.36 -3.99
N HIS A 94 6.57 -9.63 -4.49
CA HIS A 94 6.71 -8.20 -4.75
C HIS A 94 6.78 -7.37 -3.46
N PHE A 95 6.30 -7.90 -2.32
CA PHE A 95 6.22 -7.18 -1.04
C PHE A 95 7.13 -7.76 0.04
N ALA A 96 7.43 -9.06 -0.01
CA ALA A 96 8.22 -9.71 1.01
C ALA A 96 9.65 -9.16 1.08
N GLY A 97 10.07 -8.73 2.28
CA GLY A 97 11.37 -8.11 2.51
C GLY A 97 11.57 -6.80 1.75
N LYS A 98 10.48 -6.12 1.39
CA LYS A 98 10.52 -4.82 0.70
C LYS A 98 10.21 -3.68 1.64
N MET A 99 10.70 -2.52 1.24
CA MET A 99 10.34 -1.23 1.79
C MET A 99 9.52 -0.46 0.76
N LEU A 100 8.42 0.15 1.20
CA LEU A 100 7.76 1.20 0.45
C LEU A 100 8.58 2.48 0.56
N ASP A 101 8.97 3.02 -0.58
CA ASP A 101 9.73 4.27 -0.66
C ASP A 101 9.08 5.23 -1.64
N TRP A 102 9.52 6.48 -1.63
CA TRP A 102 9.05 7.52 -2.52
C TRP A 102 10.21 8.28 -3.17
N SER A 103 10.06 8.59 -4.45
CA SER A 103 10.91 9.56 -5.15
C SER A 103 10.10 10.42 -6.12
N GLN A 104 10.65 11.56 -6.52
CA GLN A 104 10.01 12.44 -7.51
C GLN A 104 9.79 11.73 -8.85
N ASP A 105 10.75 10.92 -9.29
CA ASP A 105 10.69 10.27 -10.61
C ASP A 105 9.76 9.05 -10.64
N LYS A 106 9.65 8.31 -9.53
CA LYS A 106 8.94 7.02 -9.49
C LYS A 106 7.61 7.09 -8.74
N GLY A 107 7.34 8.17 -8.01
CA GLY A 107 6.26 8.18 -7.03
C GLY A 107 6.52 7.17 -5.92
N LEU A 108 5.47 6.49 -5.44
CA LEU A 108 5.58 5.40 -4.47
C LEU A 108 5.98 4.10 -5.15
N PHE A 109 7.05 3.44 -4.67
CA PHE A 109 7.57 2.20 -5.23
C PHE A 109 8.11 1.26 -4.16
N LEU A 110 8.30 -0.01 -4.53
CA LEU A 110 8.88 -1.02 -3.65
C LEU A 110 10.36 -1.24 -3.97
N ARG A 111 11.21 -1.26 -2.95
CA ARG A 111 12.64 -1.60 -3.06
C ARG A 111 13.03 -2.61 -1.98
N PRO A 112 14.18 -3.30 -2.08
CA PRO A 112 14.69 -4.10 -0.97
C PRO A 112 14.74 -3.27 0.32
N ALA A 113 14.27 -3.85 1.43
CA ALA A 113 14.53 -3.27 2.75
C ALA A 113 16.00 -3.50 3.08
N ASP A 114 16.74 -2.40 3.29
CA ASP A 114 18.11 -2.50 3.80
C ASP A 114 18.01 -3.07 5.22
N ARG A 115 18.60 -4.24 5.46
CA ARG A 115 18.71 -4.86 6.78
C ARG A 115 19.99 -4.43 7.45
#